data_AF-A0A9P6AGN8-F1
#
_entry.id   AF-A0A9P6AGN8-F1
#
_cell.length_a   1.000
_cell.length_b   1.000
_cell.length_c   1.000
_cell.angle_alpha   90.00
_cell.angle_beta   90.00
_cell.angle_gamma   90.00
#
_symmetry.space_group_name_H-M   'P 1'
#
loop_
_entity.id
_entity.type
_entity.pdbx_description
1 polymer ?
#
loop_
_entity_poly.entity_id
_entity_poly.type
_entity_poly.pdbx_seq_one_letter_code
_entity_poly.pdbx_strand_id
1 'polypeptide(L)'
;GSWLGAITLAHNQAIKHRHLSFKDLLLEGYDGNCLLKATPFVCKILEQWTKSTVFTPPNGWLMAVLSLLAELYHFANLHLNLEFEIEVLCKSLNVDLDKLEPTTVL
;
A
#
# COMPACT_ATOMS: atom_id res chain seq x y z
N GLY A 1 -0.87 7.75 8.64
CA GLY A 1 -1.35 7.56 7.28
C GLY A 1 -2.67 8.26 6.98
N SER A 2 -3.74 7.92 7.71
CA SER A 2 -5.12 8.31 7.36
C SER A 2 -5.35 9.79 7.09
N TRP A 3 -4.81 10.69 7.91
CA TRP A 3 -4.96 12.14 7.69
C TRP A 3 -4.40 12.59 6.35
N LEU A 4 -3.20 12.12 5.98
CA LEU A 4 -2.58 12.46 4.70
C LEU A 4 -3.42 11.96 3.52
N GLY A 5 -3.89 10.71 3.57
CA GLY A 5 -4.77 10.15 2.54
C GLY A 5 -6.11 10.90 2.44
N ALA A 6 -6.64 11.38 3.57
CA ALA A 6 -7.92 12.09 3.62
C ALA A 6 -7.84 13.48 2.98
N ILE A 7 -6.71 14.19 3.12
CA ILE A 7 -6.53 15.52 2.50
C ILE A 7 -5.98 15.48 1.07
N THR A 8 -5.54 14.30 0.59
CA THR A 8 -4.97 14.12 -0.76
C THR A 8 -5.82 13.19 -1.62
N LEU A 9 -5.66 11.87 -1.43
CA LEU A 9 -6.27 10.83 -2.26
C LEU A 9 -7.80 10.92 -2.27
N ALA A 10 -8.44 11.12 -1.10
CA ALA A 10 -9.89 11.26 -1.01
C ALA A 10 -10.42 12.50 -1.76
N HIS A 11 -9.57 13.48 -2.06
CA HIS A 11 -9.87 14.66 -2.87
C HIS A 11 -9.34 14.55 -4.32
N ASN A 12 -9.08 13.33 -4.81
CA ASN A 12 -8.56 13.09 -6.16
C ASN A 12 -7.20 13.77 -6.42
N GLN A 13 -6.38 13.99 -5.38
CA GLN A 13 -5.02 14.50 -5.50
C GLN A 13 -3.99 13.41 -5.27
N ALA A 14 -3.15 13.16 -6.28
CA ALA A 14 -2.08 12.17 -6.19
C ALA A 14 -0.94 12.68 -5.28
N ILE A 15 -0.40 11.79 -4.45
CA ILE A 15 0.82 12.06 -3.69
C ILE A 15 2.01 11.88 -4.63
N LYS A 16 2.77 12.96 -4.86
CA LYS A 16 3.91 12.95 -5.78
C LYS A 16 5.08 12.15 -5.18
N HIS A 17 5.69 11.30 -6.00
CA HIS A 17 6.87 10.49 -5.63
C HIS A 17 7.98 11.30 -4.93
N ARG A 18 8.28 12.51 -5.44
CA ARG A 18 9.30 13.40 -4.87
C ARG A 18 9.03 13.85 -3.43
N HIS A 19 7.79 13.77 -2.95
CA HIS A 19 7.43 14.08 -1.57
C HIS A 19 7.33 12.82 -0.71
N LEU A 20 6.80 11.75 -1.29
CA LEU A 20 6.65 10.46 -0.63
C LEU A 20 6.57 9.35 -1.68
N SER A 21 7.57 8.46 -1.67
CA SER A 21 7.56 7.23 -2.45
C SER A 21 7.15 6.07 -1.56
N PHE A 22 6.00 5.45 -1.85
CA PHE A 22 5.51 4.32 -1.07
C PHE A 22 6.37 3.07 -1.26
N LYS A 23 6.89 2.87 -2.47
CA LYS A 23 7.76 1.73 -2.76
C LYS A 23 9.06 1.83 -1.99
N ASP A 24 9.74 2.97 -2.10
CA ASP A 24 11.01 3.18 -1.41
C ASP A 24 10.82 3.08 0.11
N LEU A 25 9.74 3.65 0.65
CA LEU A 25 9.43 3.54 2.08
C LEU A 25 9.21 2.10 2.55
N LEU A 26 8.57 1.26 1.74
CA LEU A 26 8.34 -0.15 2.06
C LEU A 26 9.63 -0.98 1.93
N LEU A 27 10.42 -0.73 0.89
CA LEU A 27 11.72 -1.41 0.67
C LEU A 27 12.72 -1.05 1.77
N GLU A 28 12.90 0.25 2.06
CA GLU A 28 13.72 0.71 3.20
C GLU A 28 13.18 0.18 4.53
N GLY A 29 11.85 0.07 4.65
CA GLY A 29 11.20 -0.53 5.81
C GLY A 29 11.55 -2.01 5.97
N TYR A 30 11.64 -2.76 4.87
CA TYR A 30 12.06 -4.16 4.86
C TYR A 30 13.54 -4.28 5.26
N ASP A 31 14.44 -3.58 4.57
CA ASP A 31 15.89 -3.61 4.84
C ASP A 31 16.23 -3.15 6.26
N GLY A 32 15.51 -2.12 6.74
CA GLY A 32 15.71 -1.50 8.05
C GLY A 32 14.93 -2.14 9.20
N ASN A 33 14.26 -3.28 9.00
CA ASN A 33 13.39 -3.93 9.99
C ASN A 33 12.34 -2.98 10.62
N CYS A 34 11.85 -2.02 9.83
CA CYS A 34 10.90 -0.99 10.22
C CYS A 34 9.52 -1.15 9.55
N LEU A 35 9.23 -2.31 8.94
CA LEU A 35 7.92 -2.61 8.35
C LEU A 35 6.74 -2.46 9.32
N LEU A 36 6.97 -2.73 10.61
CA LEU A 36 5.98 -2.49 11.67
C LEU A 36 5.44 -1.05 11.70
N LYS A 37 6.21 -0.08 11.18
CA LYS A 37 5.80 1.32 11.06
C LYS A 37 5.43 1.68 9.63
N ALA A 38 6.20 1.21 8.65
CA ALA A 38 6.01 1.54 7.24
C ALA A 38 4.69 0.97 6.70
N THR A 39 4.42 -0.31 6.90
CA THR A 39 3.24 -0.99 6.35
C THR A 39 1.93 -0.36 6.85
N PRO A 40 1.69 -0.17 8.17
CA PRO A 40 0.46 0.49 8.63
C PRO A 40 0.35 1.94 8.13
N PHE A 41 1.48 2.64 8.00
CA PHE A 41 1.47 4.00 7.48
C PHE A 41 0.98 4.06 6.02
N VAL A 42 1.50 3.18 5.16
CA VAL A 42 1.11 3.08 3.75
C VAL A 42 -0.34 2.58 3.63
N CYS A 43 -0.71 1.49 4.31
CA CYS A 43 -2.07 0.94 4.27
C CYS A 43 -3.11 1.99 4.65
N LYS A 44 -2.89 2.75 5.73
CA LYS A 44 -3.84 3.79 6.16
C LYS A 44 -3.95 4.97 5.20
N ILE A 45 -2.93 5.24 4.37
CA ILE A 45 -3.02 6.24 3.30
C ILE A 45 -3.88 5.70 2.17
N LEU A 46 -3.53 4.49 1.68
CA LEU A 46 -4.21 3.84 0.57
C LEU A 46 -5.67 3.49 0.88
N GLU A 47 -6.03 3.26 2.14
CA GLU A 47 -7.43 3.03 2.53
C GLU A 47 -8.35 4.22 2.19
N GLN A 48 -7.84 5.45 2.19
CA GLN A 48 -8.61 6.65 1.83
C GLN A 48 -8.91 6.75 0.33
N TRP A 49 -8.27 5.92 -0.49
CA TRP A 49 -8.49 5.81 -1.93
C TRP A 49 -9.92 5.36 -2.26
N THR A 50 -10.57 4.60 -1.37
CA THR A 50 -11.98 4.18 -1.48
C THR A 50 -12.97 5.34 -1.60
N LYS A 51 -12.58 6.54 -1.14
CA LYS A 51 -13.39 7.76 -1.20
C LYS A 51 -13.14 8.58 -2.47
N SER A 52 -12.16 8.20 -3.27
CA SER A 52 -11.80 8.87 -4.53
C SER A 52 -12.66 8.35 -5.69
N THR A 53 -12.93 9.23 -6.65
CA THR A 53 -13.63 8.88 -7.90
C THR A 53 -12.69 8.71 -9.10
N VAL A 54 -11.49 9.31 -9.04
CA VAL A 54 -10.47 9.27 -10.11
C VAL A 54 -9.48 8.13 -9.88
N PHE A 55 -9.28 7.81 -8.61
CA PHE A 55 -8.38 6.80 -8.16
C PHE A 55 -9.24 5.60 -7.77
N THR A 56 -9.51 4.72 -8.72
CA THR A 56 -10.11 3.40 -8.48
C THR A 56 -9.28 2.36 -9.25
N PRO A 57 -9.17 1.11 -8.79
CA PRO A 57 -8.59 0.04 -9.60
C PRO A 57 -9.28 -0.03 -10.97
N PRO A 58 -8.55 -0.20 -12.09
CA PRO A 58 -7.12 -0.53 -12.21
C PRO A 58 -6.23 0.71 -12.45
N ASN A 59 -5.93 1.49 -11.41
CA ASN A 59 -4.95 2.57 -11.49
C ASN A 59 -3.52 2.01 -11.38
N GLY A 60 -2.70 2.21 -12.42
CA GLY A 60 -1.35 1.64 -12.49
C GLY A 60 -0.42 2.03 -11.33
N TRP A 61 -0.56 3.23 -10.77
CA TRP A 61 0.23 3.65 -9.62
C TRP A 61 -0.18 2.90 -8.34
N LEU A 62 -1.48 2.70 -8.10
CA LEU A 62 -1.96 1.91 -6.97
C LEU A 62 -1.55 0.46 -7.10
N MET A 63 -1.78 -0.14 -8.27
CA MET A 63 -1.44 -1.54 -8.53
C MET A 63 0.05 -1.79 -8.31
N ALA A 64 0.92 -0.84 -8.71
CA ALA A 64 2.35 -0.96 -8.49
C ALA A 64 2.72 -1.04 -6.99
N VAL A 65 2.00 -0.35 -6.10
CA VAL A 65 2.20 -0.44 -4.64
C VAL A 65 1.57 -1.71 -4.07
N LEU A 66 0.38 -2.09 -4.54
CA LEU A 66 -0.30 -3.32 -4.12
C LEU A 66 0.51 -4.57 -4.49
N SER A 67 1.14 -4.62 -5.66
CA SER A 67 2.03 -5.71 -6.05
C SER A 67 3.25 -5.86 -5.13
N LEU A 68 3.79 -4.74 -4.62
CA LEU A 68 4.87 -4.78 -3.63
C LEU A 68 4.38 -5.24 -2.25
N LEU A 69 3.17 -4.81 -1.85
CA LEU A 69 2.55 -5.32 -0.62
C LEU A 69 2.24 -6.82 -0.73
N ALA A 70 1.84 -7.32 -1.90
CA ALA A 70 1.65 -8.74 -2.16
C ALA A 70 2.98 -9.51 -2.09
N GLU A 71 4.07 -8.96 -2.64
CA GLU A 71 5.41 -9.55 -2.51
C GLU A 71 5.84 -9.64 -1.03
N LEU A 72 5.67 -8.57 -0.27
CA LEU A 72 5.93 -8.57 1.16
C LEU A 72 5.06 -9.61 1.90
N TYR A 73 3.77 -9.67 1.58
CA TYR A 73 2.85 -10.64 2.20
C TYR A 73 3.30 -12.09 1.99
N HIS A 74 3.71 -12.46 0.76
CA HIS A 74 4.07 -13.84 0.45
C HIS A 74 5.52 -14.22 0.81
N PHE A 75 6.46 -13.29 0.71
CA PHE A 75 7.90 -13.61 0.74
C PHE A 75 8.67 -13.00 1.91
N ALA A 76 8.14 -11.97 2.59
CA ALA A 76 8.88 -11.29 3.65
C ALA A 76 8.74 -11.91 5.06
N ASN A 77 8.03 -13.04 5.20
CA ASN A 77 7.77 -13.71 6.49
C ASN A 77 7.32 -12.72 7.57
N LEU A 78 6.23 -12.00 7.29
CA LEU A 78 5.76 -10.89 8.10
C LEU A 78 5.20 -11.36 9.44
N HIS A 79 5.16 -10.44 10.41
CA HIS A 79 4.32 -10.64 11.59
C HIS A 79 2.84 -10.61 11.20
N LEU A 80 2.02 -11.46 11.84
CA LEU A 80 0.58 -11.63 11.55
C LEU A 80 -0.22 -10.32 11.55
N ASN A 81 0.18 -9.34 12.37
CA ASN A 81 -0.44 -8.02 12.39
C ASN A 81 -0.27 -7.25 11.07
N LEU A 82 0.86 -7.41 10.38
CA LEU A 82 1.14 -6.77 9.10
C LEU A 82 0.42 -7.47 7.96
N GLU A 83 0.39 -8.80 7.96
CA GLU A 83 -0.40 -9.60 7.02
C GLU A 83 -1.87 -9.18 7.05
N PHE A 84 -2.44 -9.08 8.25
CA PHE A 84 -3.83 -8.67 8.44
C PHE A 84 -4.10 -7.25 7.94
N GLU A 85 -3.19 -6.29 8.17
CA GLU A 85 -3.34 -4.92 7.65
C GLU A 85 -3.36 -4.89 6.11
N ILE A 86 -2.54 -5.72 5.45
CA ILE A 86 -2.53 -5.84 3.98
C ILE A 86 -3.85 -6.46 3.47
N GLU A 87 -4.34 -7.51 4.12
CA GLU A 87 -5.63 -8.12 3.77
C GLU A 87 -6.81 -7.15 3.93
N VAL A 88 -6.84 -6.41 5.04
CA VAL A 88 -7.88 -5.40 5.30
C VAL A 88 -7.83 -4.30 4.24
N LEU A 89 -6.63 -3.84 3.86
CA LEU A 89 -6.48 -2.88 2.77
C LEU A 89 -7.06 -3.43 1.45
N CYS A 90 -6.69 -4.64 1.06
CA CYS A 90 -7.15 -5.25 -0.19
C CYS A 90 -8.67 -5.41 -0.21
N LYS A 91 -9.26 -5.85 0.91
CA LYS A 91 -10.72 -5.93 1.09
C LYS A 91 -11.38 -4.55 0.95
N SER A 92 -10.83 -3.51 1.58
CA SER A 92 -11.35 -2.14 1.46
C SER A 92 -11.30 -1.61 0.03
N LEU A 93 -10.27 -1.98 -0.75
CA LEU A 93 -10.13 -1.58 -2.15
C LEU A 93 -10.88 -2.50 -3.14
N ASN A 94 -11.56 -3.52 -2.65
CA ASN A 94 -12.21 -4.56 -3.45
C ASN A 94 -11.22 -5.23 -4.45
N VAL A 95 -9.99 -5.47 -3.99
CA VAL A 95 -8.93 -6.16 -4.73
C VAL A 95 -8.71 -7.54 -4.10
N ASP A 96 -8.59 -8.53 -4.96
CA ASP A 96 -8.30 -9.91 -4.58
C ASP A 96 -6.77 -10.08 -4.45
N LEU A 97 -6.29 -10.30 -3.22
CA LEU A 97 -4.86 -10.39 -2.91
C LEU A 97 -4.20 -11.55 -3.67
N ASP A 98 -4.89 -12.69 -3.78
CA ASP A 98 -4.36 -13.88 -4.45
C ASP A 98 -4.24 -13.72 -5.98
N LYS A 99 -4.94 -12.74 -6.55
CA LYS A 99 -4.86 -12.41 -7.99
C LYS A 99 -3.83 -11.32 -8.29
N LEU A 100 -3.26 -10.68 -7.29
CA LEU A 100 -2.22 -9.70 -7.50
C LEU A 100 -0.94 -10.40 -7.91
N GLU A 101 -0.36 -9.97 -9.03
CA GLU A 101 0.99 -10.39 -9.40
C GLU A 101 1.99 -9.70 -8.46
N PRO A 102 2.73 -10.47 -7.63
CA PRO A 102 3.75 -9.90 -6.75
C PRO A 102 4.88 -9.29 -7.58
N THR A 103 5.53 -8.27 -7.05
CA THR A 103 6.82 -7.83 -7.60
C THR A 103 7.92 -8.87 -7.34
N THR A 104 9.10 -8.63 -7.90
CA THR A 104 10.30 -9.48 -7.78
C THR A 104 11.51 -8.62 -7.37
N VAL A 105 11.29 -7.71 -6.43
CA VAL A 105 12.24 -6.67 -6.03
C VAL A 105 12.92 -6.98 -4.68
N LEU A 106 12.30 -7.80 -3.83
CA LEU A 106 12.87 -8.25 -2.55
C LEU A 106 13.95 -9.32 -2.74
#